data_AF-A0A2U8TW59-F1
#
_entry.id   AF-A0A2U8TW59-F1
#
_cell.length_a   1.000
_cell.length_b   1.000
_cell.length_c   1.000
_cell.angle_alpha   90.00
_cell.angle_beta   90.00
_cell.angle_gamma   90.00
#
_symmetry.space_group_name_H-M   'P 1'
#
loop_
_entity.id
_entity.type
_entity.pdbx_description
1 polymer ?
#
loop_
_entity_poly.entity_id
_entity_poly.type
_entity_poly.pdbx_seq_one_letter_code
_entity_poly.pdbx_strand_id
1 'polypeptide(L)'
;MSLFDPMRDFFQRRASNNLTTSLSSLSIRIDHSNDTQRLQFPFPGTGSFIVAERDGVRIGHVDYSLNVLKDRVYINKIEIKPEHHRQGNGLALLWHLWQTHQVPIIPLYEYELSYGFWDKARARFKAAGAEIGPQLGSQAQMDEASERWQHLVPESEVDRSIRKYWEWVASEHAAGRPAGPGIK
;
A
#
# COMPACT_ATOMS: atom_id res chain seq x y z
N MET A 1 11.93 -21.92 8.91
CA MET A 1 12.49 -21.38 10.17
C MET A 1 13.92 -20.93 9.90
N SER A 2 14.23 -19.65 10.07
CA SER A 2 15.61 -19.16 9.99
C SER A 2 16.38 -19.67 11.21
N LEU A 3 17.52 -20.33 11.01
CA LEU A 3 18.44 -20.59 12.12
C LEU A 3 18.88 -19.26 12.74
N PHE A 4 19.03 -19.25 14.06
CA PHE A 4 19.62 -18.16 14.82
C PHE A 4 21.06 -17.93 14.34
N ASP A 5 21.37 -16.72 13.88
CA ASP A 5 22.72 -16.31 13.52
C ASP A 5 23.07 -15.11 14.43
N PRO A 6 23.91 -15.33 15.46
CA PRO A 6 24.17 -14.32 16.48
C PRO A 6 24.69 -13.00 15.91
N MET A 7 25.52 -13.05 14.86
CA MET A 7 26.11 -11.86 14.26
C MET A 7 25.08 -11.11 13.43
N ARG A 8 24.36 -11.83 12.56
CA ARG A 8 23.27 -11.26 11.76
C ARG A 8 22.21 -10.63 12.67
N ASP A 9 21.76 -11.36 13.68
CA ASP A 9 20.69 -10.95 14.58
C ASP A 9 21.12 -9.76 15.44
N PHE A 10 22.39 -9.70 15.89
CA PHE A 10 22.92 -8.54 16.60
C PHE A 10 22.94 -7.28 15.73
N PHE A 11 23.46 -7.37 14.50
CA PHE A 11 23.50 -6.22 13.59
C PHE A 11 22.10 -5.78 13.16
N GLN A 12 21.18 -6.73 12.93
CA GLN A 12 19.79 -6.43 12.62
C GLN A 12 19.09 -5.70 13.75
N ARG A 13 19.23 -6.18 14.99
CA ARG A 13 18.69 -5.50 16.19
C ARG A 13 19.25 -4.09 16.33
N ARG A 14 20.55 -3.90 16.14
CA ARG A 14 21.19 -2.58 16.19
C ARG A 14 20.63 -1.64 15.11
N ALA A 15 20.47 -2.13 13.88
CA ALA A 15 19.91 -1.35 12.77
C ALA A 15 18.45 -0.95 13.02
N SER A 16 17.63 -1.90 13.51
CA SER A 16 16.24 -1.67 13.91
C SER A 16 16.13 -0.64 15.04
N ASN A 17 16.98 -0.72 16.06
CA ASN A 17 17.03 0.24 17.15
C ASN A 17 17.35 1.65 16.64
N ASN A 18 18.30 1.81 15.72
CA ASN A 18 18.64 3.11 15.14
C ASN A 18 17.45 3.75 14.40
N LEU A 19 16.68 2.95 13.65
CA LEU A 19 15.45 3.44 13.00
C LEU A 19 14.39 3.81 14.04
N THR A 20 14.23 2.99 15.08
CA THR A 20 13.29 3.25 16.17
C THR A 20 13.64 4.51 16.96
N THR A 21 14.93 4.81 17.19
CA THR A 21 15.35 6.07 17.81
C THR A 21 15.02 7.28 16.94
N SER A 22 15.07 7.16 15.60
CA SER A 22 14.67 8.28 14.74
C SER A 22 13.17 8.63 14.86
N LEU A 23 12.33 7.64 15.17
CA LEU A 23 10.90 7.84 15.42
C LEU A 23 10.58 8.60 16.70
N SER A 24 11.39 8.47 17.76
CA SER A 24 11.06 9.06 19.07
C SER A 24 11.01 10.59 19.05
N SER A 25 11.50 11.22 17.98
CA SER A 25 11.46 12.66 17.75
C SER A 25 10.22 13.15 17.00
N LEU A 26 9.28 12.24 16.66
CA LEU A 26 8.10 12.51 15.85
C LEU A 26 6.83 12.03 16.55
N SER A 27 5.79 12.86 16.49
CA SER A 27 4.42 12.42 16.69
C SER A 27 3.85 12.02 15.33
N ILE A 28 3.26 10.84 15.21
CA ILE A 28 2.62 10.37 13.98
C ILE A 28 1.15 10.12 14.27
N ARG A 29 0.28 10.71 13.44
CA ARG A 29 -1.16 10.48 13.53
C ARG A 29 -1.73 10.09 12.16
N ILE A 30 -2.78 9.27 12.20
CA ILE A 30 -3.64 9.04 11.03
C ILE A 30 -4.56 10.25 10.91
N ASP A 31 -4.52 10.90 9.75
CA ASP A 31 -5.40 12.02 9.42
C ASP A 31 -6.73 11.51 8.88
N HIS A 32 -6.67 10.57 7.93
CA HIS A 32 -7.85 9.89 7.39
C HIS A 32 -7.49 8.52 6.82
N SER A 33 -8.51 7.66 6.71
CA SER A 33 -8.42 6.35 6.09
C SER A 33 -9.75 6.02 5.41
N ASN A 34 -9.70 5.57 4.15
CA ASN A 34 -10.89 5.27 3.35
C ASN A 34 -10.66 4.00 2.53
N ASP A 35 -11.74 3.29 2.19
CA ASP A 35 -11.65 2.21 1.22
C ASP A 35 -11.30 2.77 -0.16
N THR A 36 -10.42 2.07 -0.87
CA THR A 36 -10.09 2.39 -2.26
C THR A 36 -11.32 2.19 -3.15
N GLN A 37 -11.45 3.00 -4.19
CA GLN A 37 -12.56 2.89 -5.14
C GLN A 37 -12.21 1.96 -6.30
N ARG A 38 -13.23 1.48 -7.03
CA ARG A 38 -12.99 0.78 -8.30
C ARG A 38 -12.12 1.66 -9.21
N LEU A 39 -11.20 1.03 -9.95
CA LEU A 39 -10.21 1.69 -10.81
C LEU A 39 -9.09 2.44 -10.06
N GLN A 40 -9.10 2.46 -8.72
CA GLN A 40 -7.98 2.94 -7.92
C GLN A 40 -7.10 1.76 -7.50
N PHE A 41 -5.79 1.86 -7.66
CA PHE A 41 -4.88 0.84 -7.13
C PHE A 41 -4.55 1.08 -5.66
N PRO A 42 -4.52 0.05 -4.78
CA PRO A 42 -5.03 -1.30 -5.01
C PRO A 42 -6.54 -1.39 -4.70
N PHE A 43 -7.34 -1.90 -5.63
CA PHE A 43 -8.75 -2.21 -5.37
C PHE A 43 -9.00 -3.73 -5.35
N PRO A 44 -9.78 -4.25 -4.40
CA PRO A 44 -10.18 -3.62 -3.15
C PRO A 44 -9.00 -3.45 -2.17
N GLY A 45 -9.09 -2.44 -1.32
CA GLY A 45 -8.04 -2.06 -0.39
C GLY A 45 -8.45 -0.88 0.48
N THR A 46 -7.51 -0.38 1.27
CA THR A 46 -7.69 0.78 2.14
C THR A 46 -6.54 1.76 1.89
N GLY A 47 -6.88 3.01 1.56
CA GLY A 47 -5.93 4.12 1.50
C GLY A 47 -5.93 4.90 2.82
N SER A 48 -4.75 5.31 3.27
CA SER A 48 -4.54 6.02 4.53
C SER A 48 -3.54 7.15 4.37
N PHE A 49 -3.84 8.26 5.03
CA PHE A 49 -2.97 9.43 5.08
C PHE A 49 -2.48 9.64 6.50
N ILE A 50 -1.17 9.57 6.71
CA ILE A 50 -0.55 9.82 8.01
C ILE A 50 0.29 11.09 7.97
N VAL A 51 0.26 11.82 9.08
CA VAL A 51 0.98 13.09 9.24
C VAL A 51 2.08 12.89 10.30
N ALA A 52 3.28 13.38 9.99
CA ALA A 52 4.34 13.55 10.98
C ALA A 52 4.31 14.98 11.53
N GLU A 53 4.33 15.09 12.84
CA GLU A 53 4.39 16.35 13.58
C GLU A 53 5.59 16.37 14.53
N ARG A 54 6.13 17.55 14.75
CA ARG A 54 7.11 17.85 15.79
C ARG A 54 6.67 19.11 16.51
N ASP A 55 6.56 19.05 17.84
CA ASP A 55 6.10 20.16 18.67
C ASP A 55 4.75 20.75 18.21
N GLY A 56 3.84 19.87 17.77
CA GLY A 56 2.51 20.26 17.26
C GLY A 56 2.51 20.85 15.84
N VAL A 57 3.67 20.96 15.18
CA VAL A 57 3.79 21.45 13.81
C VAL A 57 3.90 20.28 12.84
N ARG A 58 3.04 20.23 11.84
CA ARG A 58 3.16 19.28 10.72
C ARG A 58 4.46 19.50 9.96
N ILE A 59 5.30 18.47 9.88
CA ILE A 59 6.59 18.50 9.19
C ILE A 59 6.62 17.63 7.93
N GLY A 60 5.64 16.74 7.76
CA GLY A 60 5.58 15.83 6.62
C GLY A 60 4.36 14.93 6.66
N HIS A 61 4.24 14.06 5.66
CA HIS A 61 3.16 13.08 5.56
C HIS A 61 3.55 11.90 4.67
N VAL A 62 2.78 10.82 4.79
CA VAL A 62 2.75 9.71 3.84
C VAL A 62 1.31 9.38 3.48
N ASP A 63 1.06 9.28 2.19
CA ASP A 63 -0.11 8.66 1.58
C ASP A 63 0.26 7.25 1.16
N TYR A 64 -0.42 6.25 1.72
CA TYR A 64 -0.18 4.84 1.44
C TYR A 64 -1.47 4.05 1.38
N SER A 65 -1.42 2.90 0.72
CA SER A 65 -2.55 1.97 0.64
C SER A 65 -2.14 0.54 0.99
N LEU A 66 -3.09 -0.22 1.50
CA LEU A 66 -3.03 -1.66 1.65
C LEU A 66 -4.00 -2.31 0.66
N ASN A 67 -3.59 -3.39 0.02
CA ASN A 67 -4.55 -4.24 -0.71
C ASN A 67 -5.38 -5.08 0.28
N VAL A 68 -6.42 -5.74 -0.24
CA VAL A 68 -7.29 -6.64 0.55
C VAL A 68 -6.55 -7.82 1.21
N LEU A 69 -5.43 -8.28 0.65
CA LEU A 69 -4.61 -9.33 1.26
C LEU A 69 -3.81 -8.82 2.46
N LYS A 70 -3.66 -7.49 2.59
CA LYS A 70 -2.84 -6.79 3.59
C LYS A 70 -1.39 -7.31 3.61
N ASP A 71 -0.90 -7.76 2.47
CA ASP A 71 0.40 -8.40 2.34
C ASP A 71 1.53 -7.45 1.91
N ARG A 72 1.17 -6.22 1.52
CA ARG A 72 2.08 -5.16 1.08
C ARG A 72 1.50 -3.78 1.39
N VAL A 73 2.37 -2.85 1.78
CA VAL A 73 2.08 -1.42 1.89
C VAL A 73 2.54 -0.74 0.61
N TYR A 74 1.65 -0.05 -0.09
CA TYR A 74 1.97 0.72 -1.30
C TYR A 74 2.10 2.19 -0.97
N ILE A 75 3.26 2.80 -1.18
CA ILE A 75 3.46 4.23 -0.95
C ILE A 75 3.04 4.99 -2.21
N ASN A 76 1.94 5.74 -2.11
CA ASN A 76 1.53 6.65 -3.17
C ASN A 76 2.43 7.90 -3.16
N LYS A 77 2.60 8.51 -1.98
CA LYS A 77 3.44 9.70 -1.82
C LYS A 77 4.02 9.79 -0.42
N ILE A 78 5.29 10.20 -0.34
CA ILE A 78 5.94 10.61 0.90
C ILE A 78 6.52 12.00 0.71
N GLU A 79 6.27 12.91 1.66
CA GLU A 79 6.77 14.27 1.58
C GLU A 79 7.13 14.79 2.97
N ILE A 80 8.33 15.34 3.06
CA ILE A 80 8.83 16.07 4.24
C ILE A 80 9.04 17.51 3.79
N LYS A 81 8.69 18.49 4.63
CA LYS A 81 8.97 19.90 4.32
C LYS A 81 10.48 20.14 4.16
N PRO A 82 10.93 21.00 3.22
CA PRO A 82 12.34 21.20 2.92
C PRO A 82 13.24 21.50 4.13
N GLU A 83 12.78 22.32 5.07
CA GLU A 83 13.45 22.67 6.32
C GLU A 83 13.72 21.48 7.26
N HIS A 84 13.03 20.36 7.02
CA HIS A 84 13.13 19.11 7.77
C HIS A 84 13.79 17.98 6.96
N HIS A 85 14.36 18.28 5.78
CA HIS A 85 15.10 17.30 4.98
C HIS A 85 16.40 16.87 5.66
N ARG A 86 16.90 15.69 5.27
CA ARG A 86 18.18 15.09 5.73
C ARG A 86 18.29 14.86 7.26
N GLN A 87 17.21 15.05 8.01
CA GLN A 87 17.13 14.79 9.45
C GLN A 87 16.58 13.38 9.79
N GLY A 88 16.39 12.52 8.79
CA GLY A 88 15.88 11.15 8.98
C GLY A 88 14.36 11.02 9.05
N ASN A 89 13.61 12.12 8.99
CA ASN A 89 12.14 12.13 9.14
C ASN A 89 11.41 11.22 8.13
N GLY A 90 11.85 11.19 6.87
CA GLY A 90 11.26 10.31 5.86
C GLY A 90 11.51 8.82 6.14
N LEU A 91 12.70 8.46 6.64
CA LEU A 91 12.99 7.08 7.06
C LEU A 91 12.18 6.69 8.29
N ALA A 92 12.01 7.62 9.22
CA ALA A 92 11.19 7.42 10.40
C ALA A 92 9.74 7.13 9.99
N LEU A 93 9.13 7.93 9.11
CA LEU A 93 7.78 7.67 8.59
C LEU A 93 7.63 6.28 7.95
N LEU A 94 8.57 5.88 7.07
CA LEU A 94 8.54 4.54 6.49
C LEU A 94 8.71 3.45 7.56
N TRP A 95 9.53 3.71 8.59
CA TRP A 95 9.78 2.74 9.65
C TRP A 95 8.55 2.55 10.53
N HIS A 96 7.81 3.63 10.80
CA HIS A 96 6.51 3.55 11.46
C HIS A 96 5.54 2.66 10.65
N LEU A 97 5.46 2.85 9.34
CA LEU A 97 4.60 2.00 8.49
C LEU A 97 4.99 0.52 8.58
N TRP A 98 6.28 0.22 8.54
CA TRP A 98 6.74 -1.15 8.70
C TRP A 98 6.44 -1.69 10.10
N GLN A 99 6.64 -0.92 11.17
CA GLN A 99 6.28 -1.33 12.54
C GLN A 99 4.78 -1.61 12.70
N THR A 100 3.94 -0.81 12.05
CA THR A 100 2.48 -0.96 12.10
C THR A 100 1.99 -2.18 11.33
N HIS A 101 2.51 -2.42 10.11
CA HIS A 101 1.95 -3.42 9.20
C HIS A 101 2.77 -4.70 9.07
N GLN A 102 4.07 -4.65 9.40
CA GLN A 102 5.00 -5.79 9.36
C GLN A 102 5.04 -6.52 8.00
N VAL A 103 4.83 -5.80 6.91
CA VAL A 103 4.87 -6.31 5.53
C VAL A 103 5.78 -5.46 4.64
N PRO A 104 6.22 -5.97 3.47
CA PRO A 104 7.03 -5.20 2.54
C PRO A 104 6.37 -3.88 2.12
N ILE A 105 7.19 -2.84 2.01
CA ILE A 105 6.79 -1.52 1.51
C ILE A 105 7.17 -1.41 0.04
N ILE A 106 6.23 -1.03 -0.82
CA ILE A 106 6.40 -0.92 -2.27
C ILE A 106 6.10 0.52 -2.70
N PRO A 107 7.07 1.30 -3.19
CA PRO A 107 6.77 2.60 -3.76
C PRO A 107 5.97 2.46 -5.06
N LEU A 108 4.92 3.26 -5.23
CA LEU A 108 4.22 3.36 -6.51
C LEU A 108 4.98 4.26 -7.47
N TYR A 109 5.54 5.36 -6.96
CA TYR A 109 6.28 6.33 -7.73
C TYR A 109 7.52 6.80 -6.97
N GLU A 110 8.67 6.78 -7.63
CA GLU A 110 9.90 7.44 -7.15
C GLU A 110 10.22 8.63 -8.06
N TYR A 111 10.04 9.83 -7.54
CA TYR A 111 10.40 11.05 -8.27
C TYR A 111 11.92 11.18 -8.36
N GLU A 112 12.46 11.71 -9.47
CA GLU A 112 13.90 11.70 -9.75
C GLU A 112 14.77 12.28 -8.62
N LEU A 113 14.33 13.38 -8.00
CA LEU A 113 15.03 14.01 -6.88
C LEU A 113 15.04 13.16 -5.59
N SER A 114 14.28 12.06 -5.56
CA SER A 114 14.11 11.17 -4.42
C SER A 114 14.84 9.83 -4.54
N TYR A 115 15.49 9.51 -5.67
CA TYR A 115 16.18 8.22 -5.84
C TYR A 115 17.23 7.95 -4.76
N GLY A 116 18.07 8.96 -4.44
CA GLY A 116 19.06 8.83 -3.36
C GLY A 116 18.45 8.61 -1.98
N PHE A 117 17.20 9.03 -1.75
CA PHE A 117 16.46 8.71 -0.54
C PHE A 117 16.03 7.24 -0.53
N TRP A 118 15.45 6.74 -1.63
CA TRP A 118 14.95 5.37 -1.72
C TRP A 118 16.07 4.32 -1.64
N ASP A 119 17.21 4.55 -2.29
CA ASP A 119 18.37 3.66 -2.19
C ASP A 119 18.86 3.54 -0.74
N LYS A 120 18.94 4.68 -0.05
CA LYS A 120 19.31 4.71 1.37
C LYS A 120 18.26 4.01 2.24
N ALA A 121 16.98 4.20 1.95
CA ALA A 121 15.88 3.56 2.67
C ALA A 121 15.97 2.03 2.53
N ARG A 122 16.10 1.51 1.30
CA ARG A 122 16.28 0.08 1.04
C ARG A 122 17.45 -0.52 1.80
N ALA A 123 18.62 0.13 1.74
CA ALA A 123 19.81 -0.35 2.43
C ALA A 123 19.60 -0.42 3.96
N ARG A 124 18.99 0.62 4.55
CA ARG A 124 18.72 0.68 6.00
C ARG A 124 17.67 -0.33 6.44
N PHE A 125 16.61 -0.52 5.65
CA PHE A 125 15.55 -1.47 5.95
C PHE A 125 16.06 -2.91 5.86
N LYS A 126 16.78 -3.25 4.79
CA LYS A 126 17.41 -4.55 4.63
C LYS A 126 18.33 -4.90 5.79
N ALA A 127 19.13 -3.92 6.24
CA ALA A 127 19.99 -4.08 7.42
C ALA A 127 19.19 -4.30 8.71
N ALA A 128 17.95 -3.79 8.81
CA ALA A 128 17.05 -3.98 9.94
C ALA A 128 16.13 -5.21 9.81
N GLY A 129 16.28 -6.03 8.74
CA GLY A 129 15.41 -7.19 8.49
C GLY A 129 14.05 -6.84 7.88
N ALA A 130 13.87 -5.60 7.41
CA ALA A 130 12.67 -5.12 6.73
C ALA A 130 12.91 -5.01 5.21
N GLU A 131 11.83 -5.02 4.43
CA GLU A 131 11.90 -4.96 2.97
C GLU A 131 11.22 -3.70 2.43
N ILE A 132 11.95 -2.97 1.59
CA ILE A 132 11.40 -1.99 0.66
C ILE A 132 11.68 -2.52 -0.76
N GLY A 133 10.62 -2.83 -1.49
CA GLY A 133 10.71 -3.38 -2.85
C GLY A 133 11.12 -2.36 -3.91
N PRO A 134 11.26 -2.78 -5.17
CA PRO A 134 11.36 -1.87 -6.30
C PRO A 134 10.06 -1.08 -6.48
N GLN A 135 10.13 0.08 -7.15
CA GLN A 135 8.90 0.76 -7.55
C GLN A 135 8.06 -0.08 -8.51
N LEU A 136 6.74 0.05 -8.41
CA LEU A 136 5.86 -0.40 -9.50
C LEU A 136 5.98 0.57 -10.67
N GLY A 137 5.70 1.87 -10.52
CA GLY A 137 6.01 2.90 -11.52
C GLY A 137 5.14 2.91 -12.79
N SER A 138 4.41 1.84 -13.12
CA SER A 138 3.50 1.81 -14.27
C SER A 138 2.16 1.12 -13.97
N GLN A 139 1.13 1.46 -14.76
CA GLN A 139 -0.18 0.83 -14.67
C GLN A 139 -0.10 -0.69 -14.94
N ALA A 140 0.69 -1.12 -15.93
CA ALA A 140 0.85 -2.54 -16.25
C ALA A 140 1.38 -3.36 -15.06
N GLN A 141 2.34 -2.81 -14.31
CA GLN A 141 2.87 -3.47 -13.10
C GLN A 141 1.87 -3.46 -11.94
N MET A 142 1.01 -2.45 -11.86
CA MET A 142 -0.10 -2.42 -10.89
C MET A 142 -1.19 -3.44 -11.25
N ASP A 143 -1.48 -3.61 -12.54
CA ASP A 143 -2.44 -4.61 -13.02
C ASP A 143 -1.92 -6.02 -12.74
N GLU A 144 -0.66 -6.31 -13.08
CA GLU A 144 0.02 -7.59 -12.78
C GLU A 144 0.02 -7.88 -11.27
N ALA A 145 0.34 -6.88 -10.43
CA ALA A 145 0.28 -7.05 -8.99
C ALA A 145 -1.13 -7.40 -8.48
N SER A 146 -2.18 -6.85 -9.12
CA SER A 146 -3.58 -7.03 -8.76
C SER A 146 -4.14 -8.40 -9.10
N GLU A 147 -3.53 -9.13 -10.04
CA GLU A 147 -3.92 -10.50 -10.38
C GLU A 147 -3.97 -11.41 -9.13
N ARG A 148 -3.05 -11.16 -8.18
CA ARG A 148 -2.96 -11.92 -6.92
C ARG A 148 -4.24 -11.89 -6.09
N TRP A 149 -5.03 -10.82 -6.18
CA TRP A 149 -6.28 -10.66 -5.42
C TRP A 149 -7.49 -10.39 -6.32
N GLN A 150 -7.39 -10.63 -7.62
CA GLN A 150 -8.48 -10.41 -8.56
C GLN A 150 -9.74 -11.22 -8.18
N HIS A 151 -9.55 -12.43 -7.65
CA HIS A 151 -10.62 -13.30 -7.16
C HIS A 151 -11.35 -12.76 -5.92
N LEU A 152 -10.80 -11.74 -5.24
CA LEU A 152 -11.42 -11.06 -4.10
C LEU A 152 -12.13 -9.76 -4.49
N VAL A 153 -12.07 -9.37 -5.76
CA VAL A 153 -12.75 -8.19 -6.27
C VAL A 153 -14.26 -8.44 -6.22
N PRO A 154 -15.03 -7.63 -5.47
CA PRO A 154 -16.48 -7.80 -5.41
C PRO A 154 -17.09 -7.62 -6.81
N GLU A 155 -18.13 -8.37 -7.12
CA GLU A 155 -18.97 -8.14 -8.30
C GLU A 155 -19.56 -6.72 -8.24
N SER A 156 -19.56 -5.99 -9.37
CA SER A 156 -20.20 -4.67 -9.40
C SER A 156 -21.73 -4.80 -9.47
N GLU A 157 -22.46 -3.76 -9.07
CA GLU A 157 -23.92 -3.76 -9.21
C GLU A 157 -24.35 -3.89 -10.68
N VAL A 158 -23.58 -3.31 -11.59
CA VAL A 158 -23.79 -3.41 -13.04
C VAL A 158 -23.60 -4.85 -13.50
N ASP A 159 -22.49 -5.49 -13.14
CA ASP A 159 -22.23 -6.89 -13.52
C ASP A 159 -23.28 -7.83 -12.93
N ARG A 160 -23.68 -7.59 -11.67
CA ARG A 160 -24.75 -8.33 -11.02
C ARG A 160 -26.08 -8.17 -11.73
N SER A 161 -26.41 -6.94 -12.15
CA SER A 161 -27.64 -6.64 -12.90
C SER A 161 -27.65 -7.34 -14.25
N ILE A 162 -26.53 -7.28 -14.99
CA ILE A 162 -26.34 -7.97 -16.27
C ILE A 162 -26.50 -9.48 -16.08
N ARG A 163 -25.84 -10.06 -15.08
CA ARG A 163 -25.94 -11.49 -14.78
C ARG A 163 -27.38 -11.90 -14.46
N LYS A 164 -28.06 -11.19 -13.56
CA LYS A 164 -29.47 -11.44 -13.22
C LYS A 164 -30.40 -11.33 -14.43
N TYR A 165 -30.16 -10.35 -15.31
CA TYR A 165 -30.93 -10.20 -16.55
C TYR A 165 -30.77 -11.44 -17.44
N TRP A 166 -29.54 -11.91 -17.67
CA TRP A 166 -29.30 -13.08 -18.51
C TRP A 166 -29.77 -14.38 -17.86
N GLU A 167 -29.67 -14.53 -16.54
CA GLU A 167 -30.27 -15.64 -15.79
C GLU A 167 -31.80 -15.68 -15.97
N TRP A 168 -32.45 -14.52 -15.93
CA TRP A 168 -33.89 -14.41 -16.23
C TRP A 168 -34.21 -14.77 -17.69
N VAL A 169 -33.47 -14.23 -18.67
CA VAL A 169 -33.65 -14.56 -20.09
C VAL A 169 -33.54 -16.07 -20.32
N ALA A 170 -32.53 -16.72 -19.74
CA ALA A 170 -32.35 -18.16 -19.84
C ALA A 170 -33.52 -18.94 -19.22
N SER A 171 -34.02 -18.50 -18.06
CA SER A 171 -35.19 -19.10 -17.40
C SER A 171 -36.46 -18.99 -18.26
N GLU A 172 -36.68 -17.86 -18.93
CA GLU A 172 -37.83 -17.65 -19.80
C GLU A 172 -37.76 -18.53 -21.06
N HIS A 173 -36.58 -18.60 -21.69
CA HIS A 173 -36.38 -19.52 -22.82
C HIS A 173 -36.58 -20.98 -22.44
N ALA A 174 -36.12 -21.40 -21.25
CA ALA A 174 -36.36 -22.75 -20.74
C ALA A 174 -37.86 -23.05 -20.51
N ALA A 175 -38.65 -22.02 -20.21
CA ALA A 175 -40.11 -22.10 -20.10
C ALA A 175 -40.84 -21.96 -21.46
N GLY A 176 -40.12 -21.86 -22.58
CA GLY A 176 -40.68 -21.66 -23.91
C GLY A 176 -41.27 -20.26 -24.14
N ARG A 177 -40.93 -19.28 -23.29
CA ARG A 177 -41.42 -17.90 -23.37
C ARG A 177 -40.38 -17.01 -24.07
N PRO A 178 -40.82 -15.99 -24.82
CA PRO A 178 -39.91 -15.02 -25.42
C PRO A 178 -39.31 -14.12 -24.32
N ALA A 179 -37.98 -14.02 -24.27
CA ALA A 179 -37.26 -13.03 -23.47
C ALA A 179 -36.00 -12.54 -24.19
N GLY A 180 -35.45 -11.42 -23.74
CA GLY A 180 -34.21 -10.84 -24.27
C GLY A 180 -34.38 -9.41 -24.79
N PRO A 181 -33.30 -8.84 -25.37
CA PRO A 181 -33.32 -7.46 -25.84
C PRO A 181 -34.38 -7.24 -26.92
N GLY A 182 -35.24 -6.24 -26.73
CA GLY A 182 -36.27 -5.88 -27.71
C GLY A 182 -37.60 -6.63 -27.58
N ILE A 183 -37.74 -7.52 -26.59
CA ILE A 183 -39.03 -8.16 -26.26
C ILE A 183 -39.76 -7.28 -25.24
N LYS A 184 -40.98 -6.83 -25.58
CA LYS A 184 -41.84 -6.01 -24.72
C LYS A 184 -42.71 -6.88 -23.82
#